data_AF-A0A536KCG0-F1
#
_entry.id   AF-A0A536KCG0-F1
#
_cell.length_a   1.000
_cell.length_b   1.000
_cell.length_c   1.000
_cell.angle_alpha   90.00
_cell.angle_beta   90.00
_cell.angle_gamma   90.00
#
_symmetry.space_group_name_H-M   'P 1'
#
loop_
_entity.id
_entity.type
_entity.pdbx_description
1 polymer ?
#
loop_
_entity_poly.entity_id
_entity_poly.type
_entity_poly.pdbx_seq_one_letter_code
_entity_poly.pdbx_strand_id
1 'polypeptide(L)'
;MLIQLDSVVAGYGSGGDILRGVDLSLEQGAFTCLIGPNGAGKSTLLRTVCGLLKPRGGRILFRGKDIGGQRPDLLFRAGIAHVPQGR
;
A
#
# COMPACT_ATOMS: atom_id res chain seq x y z
N MET A 1 -10.67 9.57 -7.30
CA MET A 1 -9.69 8.78 -6.51
C MET A 1 -10.05 7.31 -6.42
N LEU A 2 -9.21 6.45 -6.98
CA LEU A 2 -9.30 5.00 -6.87
C LEU A 2 -8.65 4.50 -5.58
N ILE A 3 -7.45 4.99 -5.27
CA ILE A 3 -6.70 4.67 -4.05
C ILE A 3 -6.28 5.97 -3.37
N GLN A 4 -6.41 6.04 -2.05
CA GLN A 4 -5.89 7.15 -1.24
C GLN A 4 -5.15 6.58 -0.02
N LEU A 5 -4.01 7.16 0.30
CA LEU A 5 -3.22 6.88 1.49
C LEU A 5 -3.16 8.17 2.28
N ASP A 6 -3.58 8.10 3.55
CA ASP A 6 -3.54 9.22 4.48
C ASP A 6 -2.59 8.87 5.63
N SER A 7 -1.42 9.51 5.63
CA SER A 7 -0.35 9.38 6.62
C SER A 7 -0.01 7.92 6.97
N VAL A 8 0.12 7.07 5.95
CA VAL A 8 0.34 5.63 6.14
C VAL A 8 1.71 5.36 6.74
N VAL A 9 1.72 4.59 7.83
CA VAL A 9 2.93 4.12 8.53
C VAL A 9 2.99 2.60 8.47
N ALA A 10 4.13 2.05 8.06
CA ALA A 10 4.32 0.60 7.99
C ALA A 10 5.81 0.22 8.07
N GLY A 11 6.08 -0.95 8.65
CA GLY A 11 7.42 -1.50 8.83
C GLY A 11 7.38 -2.96 9.25
N TYR A 12 8.55 -3.60 9.30
CA TYR A 12 8.70 -5.03 9.56
C TYR A 12 9.19 -5.29 10.98
N GLY A 13 8.56 -6.22 11.69
CA GLY A 13 8.99 -6.67 13.03
C GLY A 13 9.27 -5.51 14.00
N SER A 14 10.35 -5.61 14.78
CA SER A 14 10.84 -4.52 15.65
C SER A 14 11.76 -3.52 14.93
N GLY A 15 12.05 -3.73 13.63
CA GLY A 15 13.05 -2.98 12.85
C GLY A 15 12.67 -1.54 12.46
N GLY A 16 11.67 -0.95 13.12
CA GLY A 16 11.19 0.41 12.85
C GLY A 16 10.29 0.54 11.62
N ASP A 17 9.91 1.78 11.33
CA ASP A 17 9.00 2.14 10.25
C ASP A 17 9.76 2.52 8.98
N ILE A 18 9.39 1.87 7.87
CA ILE A 18 9.91 2.14 6.53
C ILE A 18 9.07 3.21 5.85
N LEU A 19 7.73 3.10 5.96
CA LEU A 19 6.81 4.15 5.56
C LEU A 19 6.53 5.01 6.80
N ARG A 20 6.73 6.32 6.69
CA ARG A 20 6.72 7.26 7.83
C ARG A 20 5.72 8.39 7.62
N GLY A 21 4.46 8.05 7.38
CA GLY A 21 3.42 9.02 7.09
C GLY A 21 3.34 9.34 5.61
N VAL A 22 3.07 8.32 4.78
CA VAL A 22 2.95 8.49 3.32
C VAL A 22 1.55 8.96 2.97
N ASP A 23 1.47 10.12 2.32
CA ASP A 23 0.26 10.64 1.67
C ASP A 23 0.36 10.45 0.15
N LEU A 24 -0.66 9.80 -0.45
CA LEU A 24 -0.69 9.53 -1.89
C LEU A 24 -2.13 9.40 -2.37
N SER A 25 -2.42 9.93 -3.56
CA SER A 25 -3.71 9.75 -4.22
C SER A 25 -3.51 9.25 -5.65
N LEU A 26 -4.22 8.18 -6.01
CA LEU A 26 -4.17 7.57 -7.34
C LEU A 26 -5.55 7.65 -8.00
N GLU A 27 -5.57 8.11 -9.23
CA GLU A 27 -6.81 8.25 -10.01
C GLU A 27 -7.21 6.96 -10.72
N GLN A 28 -8.51 6.81 -10.93
CA GLN A 28 -9.03 5.70 -11.72
C GLN A 28 -8.67 5.87 -13.20
N GLY A 29 -8.26 4.79 -13.85
CA GLY A 29 -7.90 4.80 -15.28
C GLY A 29 -6.52 5.38 -15.57
N ALA A 30 -5.77 5.79 -14.56
CA ALA A 30 -4.40 6.28 -14.71
C ALA A 30 -3.37 5.14 -14.58
N PHE A 31 -2.28 5.24 -15.34
CA PHE A 31 -1.08 4.46 -15.13
C PHE A 31 -0.10 5.28 -14.28
N THR A 32 0.13 4.88 -13.03
CA THR A 32 1.02 5.59 -12.11
C THR A 32 2.32 4.81 -11.91
N CYS A 33 3.45 5.49 -12.05
CA CYS A 33 4.77 4.92 -11.78
C CYS A 33 5.29 5.37 -10.41
N LEU A 34 5.81 4.42 -9.62
CA LEU A 34 6.49 4.68 -8.35
C LEU A 34 8.00 4.47 -8.51
N ILE A 35 8.77 5.54 -8.47
CA ILE A 35 10.22 5.54 -8.72
C ILE A 35 10.96 5.96 -7.45
N GLY A 36 12.15 5.39 -7.23
CA GLY A 36 13.03 5.76 -6.13
C GLY A 36 14.17 4.74 -5.97
N PRO A 37 15.20 5.06 -5.18
CA PRO A 37 16.35 4.17 -4.97
C PRO A 37 15.96 2.87 -4.25
N ASN A 38 16.87 1.89 -4.26
CA ASN A 38 16.72 0.69 -3.43
C ASN A 38 16.67 1.09 -1.95
N GLY A 39 15.79 0.43 -1.19
CA GLY A 39 15.54 0.77 0.22
C GLY A 39 14.56 1.92 0.46
N ALA A 40 14.13 2.67 -0.57
CA ALA A 40 13.19 3.80 -0.42
C ALA A 40 11.75 3.40 0.03
N GLY A 41 11.47 2.11 0.21
CA GLY A 41 10.16 1.65 0.68
C GLY A 41 9.13 1.31 -0.41
N LYS A 42 9.49 1.31 -1.70
CA LYS A 42 8.59 1.00 -2.83
C LYS A 42 7.84 -0.33 -2.64
N SER A 43 8.59 -1.42 -2.43
CA SER A 43 8.00 -2.74 -2.22
C SER A 43 7.21 -2.81 -0.92
N THR A 44 7.60 -2.05 0.11
CA THR A 44 6.84 -1.94 1.37
C THR A 44 5.50 -1.24 1.15
N LEU A 45 5.46 -0.16 0.37
CA LEU A 45 4.23 0.55 -0.01
C LEU A 45 3.27 -0.40 -0.74
N LEU A 46 3.75 -1.07 -1.78
CA LEU A 46 2.94 -2.01 -2.57
C LEU A 46 2.42 -3.17 -1.71
N ARG A 47 3.26 -3.76 -0.85
CA ARG A 47 2.83 -4.83 0.08
C ARG A 47 1.80 -4.33 1.09
N THR A 48 1.92 -3.09 1.55
CA THR A 48 0.97 -2.51 2.52
C THR A 48 -0.40 -2.30 1.89
N VAL A 49 -0.44 -1.68 0.70
CA VAL A 49 -1.69 -1.45 -0.06
C VAL A 49 -2.37 -2.77 -0.45
N CYS A 50 -1.59 -3.81 -0.75
CA CYS A 50 -2.12 -5.12 -1.14
C CYS A 50 -2.42 -6.06 0.04
N GLY A 51 -2.35 -5.58 1.28
CA GLY A 51 -2.66 -6.37 2.49
C GLY A 51 -1.61 -7.43 2.86
N LEU A 52 -0.45 -7.45 2.19
CA LEU A 52 0.68 -8.34 2.50
C LEU A 52 1.53 -7.82 3.67
N LEU A 53 1.37 -6.55 4.02
CA LEU A 53 1.93 -5.94 5.22
C LEU A 53 0.85 -5.12 5.91
N LYS A 54 0.62 -5.34 7.20
CA LYS A 54 -0.38 -4.57 7.94
C LYS A 54 0.18 -3.17 8.25
N PRO A 55 -0.53 -2.08 7.90
CA PRO A 55 -0.14 -0.74 8.33
C PRO A 55 -0.21 -0.65 9.86
N ARG A 56 0.71 0.11 10.46
CA ARG A 56 0.75 0.41 11.89
C ARG A 56 -0.02 1.69 12.24
N GLY A 57 -0.23 2.55 11.25
CA GLY A 57 -0.97 3.79 11.38
C GLY A 57 -1.40 4.35 10.02
N GLY A 58 -2.20 5.41 10.06
CA GLY A 58 -2.82 6.02 8.88
C GLY A 58 -4.00 5.21 8.33
N ARG A 59 -4.48 5.60 7.14
CA ARG A 59 -5.59 4.95 6.44
C ARG A 59 -5.26 4.67 4.99
N ILE A 60 -5.83 3.59 4.45
CA ILE A 60 -5.75 3.24 3.03
C ILE A 60 -7.17 3.07 2.54
N LEU A 61 -7.61 3.95 1.63
CA LEU A 61 -8.94 3.91 1.05
C LEU A 61 -8.86 3.36 -0.37
N PHE A 62 -9.76 2.43 -0.70
CA PHE A 62 -10.01 1.98 -2.06
C PHE A 62 -11.46 2.25 -2.42
N ARG A 63 -11.69 3.08 -3.46
CA ARG A 63 -13.03 3.58 -3.84
C ARG A 63 -13.81 4.13 -2.63
N GLY A 64 -13.11 4.90 -1.78
CA GLY A 64 -13.67 5.50 -0.56
C GLY A 64 -13.90 4.54 0.62
N LYS A 65 -13.58 3.24 0.49
CA LYS A 65 -13.71 2.25 1.58
C LYS A 65 -12.36 2.00 2.23
N ASP A 66 -12.31 2.00 3.56
CA ASP A 66 -11.08 1.66 4.29
C ASP A 66 -10.74 0.18 4.12
N ILE A 67 -9.54 -0.05 3.60
CA ILE A 67 -8.97 -1.37 3.33
C ILE A 67 -7.73 -1.67 4.18
N GLY A 68 -7.37 -0.77 5.10
CA GLY A 68 -6.19 -0.88 5.95
C GLY A 68 -6.13 -2.22 6.69
N GLY A 69 -5.09 -3.01 6.40
CA GLY A 69 -4.85 -4.28 7.08
C GLY A 69 -5.83 -5.41 6.76
N GLN A 70 -6.69 -5.25 5.74
CA GLN A 70 -7.49 -6.36 5.23
C GLN A 70 -6.60 -7.46 4.63
N ARG A 71 -7.13 -8.69 4.63
CA ARG A 71 -6.42 -9.85 4.09
C ARG A 71 -6.29 -9.76 2.56
N PRO A 72 -5.18 -10.23 1.97
CA PRO A 72 -4.97 -10.20 0.52
C PRO A 72 -6.10 -10.87 -0.29
N ASP A 73 -6.69 -11.95 0.21
CA ASP A 73 -7.78 -12.67 -0.48
C ASP A 73 -9.07 -11.85 -0.59
N LEU A 74 -9.34 -10.97 0.39
CA LEU A 74 -10.48 -10.05 0.34
C LEU A 74 -10.21 -8.89 -0.63
N LEU A 75 -8.98 -8.37 -0.64
CA LEU A 75 -8.57 -7.30 -1.55
C LEU A 75 -8.56 -7.77 -3.01
N PHE A 76 -8.15 -9.01 -3.26
CA PHE A 76 -8.24 -9.63 -4.58
C PHE A 76 -9.68 -9.67 -5.09
N ARG A 77 -10.62 -10.13 -4.24
CA ARG A 77 -12.06 -10.12 -4.56
C ARG A 77 -12.62 -8.71 -4.78
N ALA A 78 -12.03 -7.70 -4.14
CA ALA A 78 -12.38 -6.29 -4.35
C ALA A 78 -11.79 -5.70 -5.65
N GLY A 79 -10.85 -6.39 -6.30
CA GLY A 79 -10.22 -5.97 -7.56
C GLY A 79 -8.81 -5.39 -7.42
N ILE A 80 -8.11 -5.65 -6.30
CA ILE A 80 -6.70 -5.28 -6.11
C ILE A 80 -5.84 -6.54 -6.26
N ALA A 81 -4.91 -6.55 -7.21
CA ALA A 81 -3.98 -7.65 -7.42
C ALA A 81 -2.53 -7.17 -7.26
N HIS A 82 -1.70 -7.98 -6.61
CA HIS A 82 -0.27 -7.75 -6.49
C HIS A 82 0.47 -8.70 -7.43
N VAL A 83 1.34 -8.15 -8.28
CA VAL A 83 2.28 -8.93 -9.07
C VAL A 83 3.66 -8.82 -8.40
N PRO A 84 4.19 -9.92 -7.84
CA PRO A 84 5.45 -9.88 -7.10
C PRO A 84 6.64 -9.60 -8.03
N GLN A 85 7.69 -9.01 -7.47
CA GLN A 85 8.98 -8.91 -8.14
C GLN A 85 9.68 -10.28 -8.10
N GLY A 86 10.01 -10.83 -9.25
CA GLY A 86 10.64 -12.15 -9.37
C GLY A 86 9.65 -13.25 -9.77
N ARG A 87 9.98 -14.50 -9.44
CA ARG A 87 9.15 -15.67 -9.74
C ARG A 87 8.04 -15.86 -8.71
#